data_AF-A0AAD1NY78-F1
#
_entry.id   AF-A0AAD1NY78-F1
#
_cell.length_a   1.000
_cell.length_b   1.000
_cell.length_c   1.000
_cell.angle_alpha   90.00
_cell.angle_beta   90.00
_cell.angle_gamma   90.00
#
_symmetry.space_group_name_H-M   'P 1'
#
loop_
_entity.id
_entity.type
_entity.pdbx_description
1 polymer ?
#
loop_
_entity_poly.entity_id
_entity_poly.type
_entity_poly.pdbx_seq_one_letter_code
_entity_poly.pdbx_strand_id
1 'polypeptide(L)'
;MNWGAPMSKAPEAVAKAYNLAEAKARLSHLIQRVEQGEVILIKRYGRVVAKLVPAEAPSRPKRTPGVWKGKVWIAPDFDRVDVEIAKLMEEGPVEPSSG
;
A
#
# COMPACT_ATOMS: atom_id res chain seq x y z
N MET A 1 25.80 -5.93 15.37
CA MET A 1 24.67 -6.01 14.41
C MET A 1 24.40 -4.61 13.86
N ASN A 2 24.58 -4.41 12.56
CA ASN A 2 24.44 -3.12 11.88
C ASN A 2 23.08 -3.08 11.16
N TRP A 3 22.08 -2.41 11.72
CA TRP A 3 20.72 -2.32 11.15
C TRP A 3 20.63 -1.17 10.13
N GLY A 4 21.47 -1.23 9.10
CA GLY A 4 21.55 -0.24 8.03
C GLY A 4 21.04 -0.80 6.71
N ALA A 5 19.73 -0.74 6.49
CA ALA A 5 19.14 -0.90 5.16
C ALA A 5 18.10 0.22 4.96
N PRO A 6 18.27 1.10 3.96
CA PRO A 6 17.23 2.07 3.65
C PRO A 6 16.00 1.32 3.17
N MET A 7 14.84 1.64 3.74
CA MET A 7 13.54 1.23 3.21
C MET A 7 13.46 1.63 1.73
N SER A 8 13.80 0.72 0.83
CA SER A 8 13.64 0.91 -0.60
C SER A 8 12.15 0.72 -0.92
N LYS A 9 11.47 1.86 -0.96
CA LYS A 9 10.24 2.18 -1.70
C LYS A 9 9.15 1.10 -1.75
N ALA A 10 7.99 1.46 -1.18
CA ALA A 10 6.70 0.85 -1.50
C ALA A 10 6.58 0.61 -3.02
N PRO A 11 5.91 -0.48 -3.46
CA PRO A 11 5.80 -0.82 -4.86
C PRO A 11 5.30 0.40 -5.63
N GLU A 12 6.15 0.90 -6.51
CA GLU A 12 5.84 2.01 -7.40
C GLU A 12 4.74 1.48 -8.31
N ALA A 13 3.48 1.67 -7.90
CA ALA A 13 2.31 1.48 -8.74
C ALA A 13 2.68 2.10 -10.09
N VAL A 14 2.56 1.32 -11.16
CA VAL A 14 3.07 1.62 -12.50
C VAL A 14 2.29 2.80 -13.08
N ALA A 15 2.51 3.98 -12.51
CA ALA A 15 1.88 5.22 -12.86
C ALA A 15 2.59 5.74 -14.10
N LYS A 16 1.84 5.87 -15.20
CA LYS A 16 2.40 6.29 -16.48
C LYS A 16 2.96 7.70 -16.34
N ALA A 17 4.21 7.88 -16.76
CA ALA A 17 4.93 9.13 -16.57
C ALA A 17 5.06 9.92 -17.88
N TYR A 18 4.71 11.20 -17.84
CA TYR A 18 4.75 12.12 -18.96
C TYR A 18 5.72 13.27 -18.69
N ASN A 19 6.41 13.78 -19.70
CA ASN A 19 7.20 15.00 -19.55
C ASN A 19 6.26 16.21 -19.38
N LEU A 20 6.67 17.23 -18.63
CA LEU A 20 5.92 18.46 -18.40
C LEU A 20 5.46 19.13 -19.70
N ALA A 21 6.30 19.13 -20.74
CA ALA A 21 5.93 19.69 -22.04
C ALA A 21 4.77 18.92 -22.69
N GLU A 22 4.82 17.59 -22.65
CA GLU A 22 3.75 16.72 -23.17
C GLU A 22 2.47 16.85 -22.34
N ALA A 23 2.62 16.92 -21.02
CA ALA A 23 1.50 17.10 -20.11
C ALA A 23 0.80 18.44 -20.30
N LYS A 24 1.53 19.53 -20.53
CA LYS A 24 0.95 20.84 -20.84
C LYS A 24 0.15 20.79 -22.14
N ALA A 25 0.63 20.08 -23.16
CA ALA A 25 -0.04 19.97 -24.45
C ALA A 25 -1.30 19.09 -24.41
N ARG A 26 -1.35 18.08 -23.52
CA ARG A 26 -2.42 17.07 -23.47
C ARG A 26 -3.19 17.07 -22.14
N LEU A 27 -3.18 18.18 -21.42
CA LEU A 27 -3.71 18.23 -20.05
C LEU A 27 -5.15 17.74 -19.96
N SER A 28 -6.03 18.20 -20.85
CA SER A 28 -7.45 17.80 -20.85
C SER A 28 -7.64 16.28 -20.96
N HIS A 29 -6.87 15.62 -21.83
CA HIS A 29 -6.92 14.15 -21.98
C HIS A 29 -6.32 13.42 -20.77
N LEU A 30 -5.27 13.97 -20.17
CA LEU A 30 -4.71 13.40 -18.94
C LEU A 30 -5.69 13.52 -17.77
N ILE A 31 -6.45 14.61 -17.67
CA ILE A 31 -7.49 14.80 -16.66
C ILE A 31 -8.61 13.76 -16.84
N GLN A 32 -9.11 13.53 -18.06
CA GLN A 32 -10.12 12.49 -18.30
C GLN A 32 -9.71 11.11 -17.80
N ARG A 33 -8.43 10.75 -17.99
CA ARG A 33 -7.89 9.47 -17.50
C ARG A 33 -7.78 9.45 -15.97
N VAL A 34 -7.42 10.58 -15.38
CA VAL A 34 -7.36 10.75 -13.93
C VAL A 34 -8.76 10.67 -13.30
N GLU A 35 -9.79 11.22 -13.95
CA GLU A 35 -11.19 11.08 -13.52
C GLU A 35 -11.67 9.63 -13.55
N GLN A 36 -11.11 8.79 -14.43
CA GLN A 36 -11.36 7.34 -14.48
C GLN A 36 -10.63 6.55 -13.39
N GLY A 37 -9.88 7.22 -12.49
CA GLY A 37 -9.14 6.58 -11.41
C GLY A 37 -7.65 6.37 -11.68
N GLU A 38 -7.14 6.79 -12.85
CA GLU A 38 -5.72 6.64 -13.16
C GLU A 38 -4.85 7.63 -12.37
N VAL A 39 -3.67 7.16 -11.95
CA VAL A 39 -2.64 7.99 -11.34
C VAL A 39 -1.53 8.23 -12.36
N ILE A 40 -1.24 9.50 -12.64
CA ILE A 40 -0.29 9.90 -13.69
C ILE A 40 0.86 10.70 -13.07
N LEU A 41 2.10 10.39 -13.45
CA LEU A 41 3.29 11.11 -12.99
C LEU A 41 3.74 12.16 -14.02
N ILE A 42 4.19 13.31 -13.54
CA ILE A 42 4.73 14.39 -14.36
C ILE A 42 6.22 14.51 -14.09
N LYS A 43 7.02 14.41 -15.16
CA LYS A 43 8.48 14.51 -15.14
C LYS A 43 8.95 15.86 -15.70
N ARG A 44 10.01 16.41 -15.14
CA ARG A 44 10.77 17.54 -15.69
C ARG A 44 12.24 17.15 -15.71
N TYR A 45 12.88 17.20 -16.88
CA TYR A 45 14.28 16.77 -17.07
C TYR A 45 14.56 15.36 -16.52
N GLY A 46 13.68 14.40 -16.80
CA GLY A 46 13.82 13.00 -16.36
C GLY A 46 13.45 12.73 -14.90
N ARG A 47 13.22 13.77 -14.07
CA ARG A 47 12.84 13.64 -12.66
C ARG A 47 11.35 13.84 -12.47
N VAL A 48 10.70 13.00 -11.68
CA VAL A 48 9.29 13.19 -11.29
C VAL A 48 9.19 14.42 -10.40
N VAL A 49 8.30 15.35 -10.75
CA VAL A 49 8.08 16.62 -10.03
C VAL A 49 6.65 16.81 -9.54
N ALA A 50 5.68 16.11 -10.13
CA ALA A 50 4.28 16.18 -9.72
C ALA A 50 3.54 14.87 -10.05
N LYS A 51 2.34 14.74 -9.49
CA LYS A 51 1.44 13.61 -9.71
C LYS A 51 0.01 14.14 -9.89
N LEU A 52 -0.68 13.69 -10.93
CA LEU A 52 -2.12 13.89 -11.09
C LEU A 52 -2.84 12.69 -10.48
N VAL A 53 -3.86 12.97 -9.67
CA VAL A 53 -4.67 11.99 -8.97
C VAL A 53 -6.14 12.38 -9.06
N PRO A 54 -7.07 11.41 -8.98
CA PRO A 54 -8.50 11.71 -8.88
C PRO A 54 -8.73 12.71 -7.74
N ALA A 55 -9.58 13.72 -7.98
CA ALA A 55 -9.89 14.74 -6.98
C ALA A 55 -10.53 14.13 -5.73
N GLU A 56 -11.44 13.18 -5.94
CA GLU A 56 -11.96 12.28 -4.91
C GLU A 56 -11.09 11.02 -4.89
N ALA A 57 -9.99 11.05 -4.14
CA ALA A 57 -9.39 9.80 -3.74
C ALA A 57 -10.44 9.06 -2.88
N PRO A 58 -10.62 7.73 -3.01
CA PRO A 58 -11.01 6.95 -1.84
C PRO A 58 -9.89 7.18 -0.84
N SER A 59 -10.08 8.16 0.04
CA SER A 59 -9.23 8.38 1.19
C SER A 59 -9.31 7.09 1.96
N ARG A 60 -8.35 6.18 1.74
CA ARG A 60 -8.12 5.11 2.69
C ARG A 60 -7.96 5.84 4.00
N PRO A 61 -8.88 5.65 4.96
CA PRO A 61 -8.82 6.38 6.20
C PRO A 61 -7.40 6.21 6.73
N LYS A 62 -6.75 7.33 7.02
CA LYS A 62 -5.39 7.30 7.56
C LYS A 62 -5.45 6.38 8.77
N ARG A 63 -4.71 5.26 8.72
CA ARG A 63 -4.68 4.31 9.84
C ARG A 63 -4.17 5.09 11.05
N THR A 64 -5.02 5.26 12.05
CA THR A 64 -4.64 5.88 13.32
C THR A 64 -4.34 4.75 14.30
N PRO A 65 -3.07 4.53 14.69
CA PRO A 65 -2.74 3.55 15.72
C PRO A 65 -3.44 3.91 17.04
N GLY A 66 -3.77 2.90 17.86
CA GLY A 66 -4.27 3.12 19.21
C GLY A 66 -5.75 3.51 19.33
N VAL A 67 -6.53 3.53 18.25
CA VAL A 67 -8.00 3.77 18.28
C VAL A 67 -8.77 2.82 19.22
N TRP A 68 -8.19 1.64 19.50
CA TRP A 68 -8.72 0.61 20.39
C TRP A 68 -8.03 0.57 21.77
N LYS A 69 -7.12 1.48 22.08
CA LYS A 69 -6.41 1.49 23.36
C LYS A 69 -7.40 1.60 24.52
N GLY A 70 -7.34 0.65 25.46
CA GLY A 70 -8.23 0.58 26.63
C GLY A 70 -9.67 0.16 26.32
N LYS A 71 -10.00 -0.14 25.06
CA LYS A 71 -11.33 -0.62 24.62
C LYS A 71 -11.36 -2.12 24.32
N VAL A 72 -10.20 -2.76 24.36
CA VAL A 72 -10.06 -4.21 24.14
C VAL A 72 -9.96 -4.87 25.50
N TRP A 73 -10.79 -5.89 25.71
CA TRP A 73 -10.62 -6.86 26.79
C TRP A 73 -9.84 -8.05 26.25
N ILE A 74 -8.87 -8.51 27.03
CA ILE A 74 -8.06 -9.70 26.73
C ILE A 74 -8.37 -10.70 27.84
N ALA A 75 -8.71 -11.93 27.46
CA ALA A 75 -8.95 -13.00 28.40
C ALA A 75 -7.66 -13.33 29.18
N PRO A 76 -7.73 -13.72 30.47
CA PRO A 76 -6.54 -14.02 31.27
C PRO A 76 -5.64 -15.12 30.68
N ASP A 77 -6.21 -15.99 29.86
CA ASP A 77 -5.56 -17.13 29.21
C ASP A 77 -5.26 -16.87 27.73
N PHE A 78 -5.36 -15.63 27.24
CA PHE A 78 -5.10 -15.31 25.83
C PHE A 78 -3.72 -15.76 25.35
N ASP A 79 -2.69 -15.64 26.20
CA ASP A 79 -1.33 -16.05 25.87
C ASP A 79 -1.11 -17.58 25.99
N ARG A 80 -2.15 -18.35 26.35
CA ARG A 80 -2.05 -19.80 26.43
C ARG A 80 -1.97 -20.39 25.02
N VAL A 81 -0.89 -21.13 24.78
CA VAL A 81 -0.72 -21.89 23.55
C VAL A 81 -1.72 -23.05 23.49
N ASP A 82 -2.45 -23.13 22.39
CA ASP A 82 -3.24 -24.31 22.06
C ASP A 82 -2.33 -25.37 21.42
N VAL A 83 -2.30 -26.56 22.03
CA VAL A 83 -1.39 -27.64 21.65
C VAL A 83 -1.74 -28.22 20.28
N GLU A 84 -3.02 -28.27 19.93
CA GLU A 84 -3.47 -28.81 18.63
C GLU A 84 -3.10 -27.83 17.51
N ILE A 85 -3.32 -26.53 17.72
CA ILE A 85 -2.92 -25.50 16.76
C ILE A 85 -1.40 -25.45 16.61
N ALA A 86 -0.64 -25.51 17.72
CA ALA A 86 0.82 -25.51 17.66
C ALA A 86 1.36 -26.68 16.82
N LYS A 87 0.81 -27.88 17.03
CA LYS A 87 1.16 -29.08 16.26
C LYS A 87 0.85 -28.91 14.77
N LEU A 88 -0.31 -28.35 14.43
CA LEU A 88 -0.68 -28.06 13.04
C LEU A 88 0.27 -27.05 12.37
N MET A 89 0.78 -26.06 13.11
CA MET A 89 1.73 -25.09 12.55
C MET A 89 3.14 -25.68 12.33
N GLU A 90 3.56 -26.61 13.18
CA GLU A 90 4.89 -27.24 13.09
C GLU A 90 4.93 -28.40 12.07
N GLU A 91 3.89 -29.22 12.05
CA GLU A 91 3.84 -30.46 11.24
C GLU A 91 2.94 -30.32 9.99
N GLY A 92 2.15 -29.26 9.91
CA GLY A 92 1.19 -29.06 8.82
C GLY A 92 1.86 -28.71 7.49
N PRO A 93 1.21 -29.04 6.36
CA PRO A 93 1.71 -28.65 5.05
C PRO A 93 1.72 -27.11 4.92
N VAL A 94 2.83 -26.57 4.44
CA VAL A 94 3.04 -25.11 4.23
C VAL A 94 2.01 -24.52 3.28
N GLU A 95 1.54 -25.34 2.33
CA GLU A 95 0.49 -24.99 1.39
C GLU A 95 -0.78 -25.78 1.72
N PRO A 96 -1.96 -25.13 1.78
CA PRO A 96 -3.21 -25.87 1.90
C PRO A 96 -3.34 -26.79 0.70
N SER A 97 -3.79 -28.04 0.91
CA SER A 97 -3.99 -28.99 -0.19
C SER A 97 -4.93 -28.35 -1.20
N SER A 98 -4.40 -28.04 -2.39
CA SER A 98 -5.20 -27.50 -3.48
C SER A 98 -6.21 -28.58 -3.88
N GLY A 99 -7.47 -28.36 -3.49
CA GLY A 99 -8.62 -29.11 -3.98
C GLY A 99 -9.23 -28.44 -5.19
#